data_AF-A0A660Z1T4-F1
#
_entry.id   AF-A0A660Z1T4-F1
#
_cell.length_a   1.000
_cell.length_b   1.000
_cell.length_c   1.000
_cell.angle_alpha   90.00
_cell.angle_beta   90.00
_cell.angle_gamma   90.00
#
_symmetry.space_group_name_H-M   'P 1'
#
loop_
_entity.id
_entity.type
_entity.pdbx_description
1 polymer ?
#
loop_
_entity_poly.entity_id
_entity_poly.type
_entity_poly.pdbx_seq_one_letter_code
_entity_poly.pdbx_strand_id
1 'polypeptide(L)'
;MRGESVSPVKFSDLMSGLPQIWPEDLLPSIRERIALLDGKLIVLDDDPTGCQTVHDVPLYTGWEEESLRSALREESHVVYILTNSRSLLPDEAAELARTIGQRLSKLSEELKVKLFLVSRSDSTLRGHFPTETNALAEGLSMSFDATFIIPFFLEGGRYTVNDAHWVRQGEMMIPAAQTEYARDPAFGYIHSYLPKWVEEKTGGMVKEDEVERISIWELRKEGPEKLSRRLMELEGGRIVIVNAADYRDLDVLSLALLDAEISGKRFLYRTAASFVRSRGGITPGGVLSGEELLPQTDTEPGALVI
;
A
#
# COMPACT_ATOMS: atom_id res chain seq x y z
N MET A 1 -11.25 3.11 -22.47
CA MET A 1 -9.99 3.15 -23.24
C MET A 1 -9.33 1.79 -23.14
N ARG A 2 -9.69 0.83 -24.00
CA ARG A 2 -9.00 -0.47 -24.08
C ARG A 2 -7.92 -0.35 -25.15
N GLY A 3 -6.65 -0.39 -24.76
CA GLY A 3 -5.52 -0.54 -25.69
C GLY A 3 -4.94 0.72 -26.35
N GLU A 4 -5.39 1.92 -26.02
CA GLU A 4 -4.74 3.16 -26.47
C GLU A 4 -3.48 3.45 -25.65
N SER A 5 -2.39 3.83 -26.31
CA SER A 5 -1.20 4.35 -25.65
C SER A 5 -1.58 5.63 -24.89
N VAL A 6 -1.62 5.55 -23.57
CA VAL A 6 -1.81 6.71 -22.70
C VAL A 6 -0.73 7.72 -23.05
N SER A 7 -1.11 8.94 -23.42
CA SER A 7 -0.17 9.99 -23.82
C SER A 7 0.02 10.99 -22.68
N PRO A 8 1.16 11.70 -22.61
CA PRO A 8 1.34 12.79 -21.65
C PRO A 8 0.24 13.83 -21.74
N VAL A 9 -0.23 14.31 -20.59
CA VAL A 9 -1.27 15.35 -20.48
C VAL A 9 -0.86 16.42 -19.48
N LYS A 10 -1.50 17.59 -19.50
CA LYS A 10 -1.26 18.57 -18.43
C LYS A 10 -1.91 18.11 -17.13
N PHE A 11 -1.25 18.40 -16.01
CA PHE A 11 -1.78 18.15 -14.67
C PHE A 11 -3.13 18.83 -14.46
N SER A 12 -3.28 20.09 -14.88
CA SER A 12 -4.54 20.83 -14.80
C SER A 12 -5.69 20.08 -15.49
N ASP A 13 -5.42 19.55 -16.67
CA ASP A 13 -6.43 18.94 -17.53
C ASP A 13 -6.86 17.60 -16.92
N LEU A 14 -5.89 16.80 -16.46
CA LEU A 14 -6.16 15.52 -15.78
C LEU A 14 -6.97 15.73 -14.48
N MET A 15 -6.64 16.75 -13.70
CA MET A 15 -7.30 17.02 -12.42
C MET A 15 -8.67 17.70 -12.58
N SER A 16 -8.84 18.57 -13.58
CA SER A 16 -10.10 19.29 -13.82
C SER A 16 -11.28 18.37 -14.17
N GLY A 17 -11.00 17.18 -14.72
CA GLY A 17 -12.00 16.17 -15.03
C GLY A 17 -12.47 15.34 -13.83
N LEU A 18 -11.87 15.52 -12.64
CA LEU A 18 -12.19 14.74 -11.45
C LEU A 18 -13.38 15.32 -10.68
N PRO A 19 -14.20 14.47 -10.05
CA PRO A 19 -15.21 14.93 -9.12
C PRO A 19 -14.59 15.65 -7.92
N GLN A 20 -15.36 16.54 -7.28
CA GLN A 20 -14.96 17.23 -6.06
C GLN A 20 -14.51 16.24 -4.98
N ILE A 21 -13.43 16.58 -4.29
CA ILE A 21 -12.88 15.82 -3.17
C ILE A 21 -13.97 15.60 -2.11
N TRP A 22 -13.96 14.43 -1.45
CA TRP A 22 -14.89 14.14 -0.37
C TRP A 22 -14.80 15.23 0.73
N PRO A 23 -15.93 15.83 1.13
CA PRO A 23 -15.90 17.08 1.88
C PRO A 23 -15.52 16.91 3.36
N GLU A 24 -15.76 15.73 3.93
CA GLU A 24 -15.61 15.49 5.37
C GLU A 24 -14.23 14.99 5.76
N ASP A 25 -13.80 15.32 6.98
CA ASP A 25 -12.61 14.72 7.55
C ASP A 25 -12.87 13.35 8.19
N LEU A 26 -12.34 12.30 7.56
CA LEU A 26 -12.57 10.91 7.94
C LEU A 26 -11.54 10.33 8.92
N LEU A 27 -10.43 11.04 9.20
CA LEU A 27 -9.40 10.55 10.13
C LEU A 27 -9.94 10.18 11.52
N PRO A 28 -10.85 10.96 12.15
CA PRO A 28 -11.46 10.56 13.42
C PRO A 28 -12.18 9.20 13.33
N SER A 29 -13.01 9.01 12.30
CA SER A 29 -13.72 7.74 12.10
C SER A 29 -12.76 6.58 11.80
N ILE A 30 -11.71 6.81 11.02
CA ILE A 30 -10.65 5.81 10.77
C ILE A 30 -10.03 5.34 12.09
N ARG A 31 -9.69 6.27 12.99
CA ARG A 31 -9.11 5.93 14.30
C ARG A 31 -10.08 5.13 15.18
N GLU A 32 -11.37 5.46 15.16
CA GLU A 32 -12.40 4.68 15.84
C GLU A 32 -12.45 3.24 15.30
N ARG A 33 -12.41 3.05 13.97
CA ARG A 33 -12.43 1.71 13.37
C ARG A 33 -11.15 0.92 13.67
N ILE A 34 -9.98 1.57 13.67
CA ILE A 34 -8.72 0.95 14.06
C ILE A 34 -8.81 0.41 15.49
N ALA A 35 -9.37 1.19 16.41
CA ALA A 35 -9.57 0.76 17.79
C ALA A 35 -10.54 -0.44 17.92
N LEU A 36 -11.59 -0.49 17.09
CA LEU A 36 -12.52 -1.63 17.04
C LEU A 36 -11.92 -2.89 16.42
N LEU A 37 -11.03 -2.75 15.45
CA LEU A 37 -10.41 -3.85 14.73
C LEU A 37 -9.50 -4.70 15.64
N ASP A 38 -8.78 -4.01 16.54
CA ASP A 38 -7.87 -4.57 17.55
C ASP A 38 -6.84 -5.53 16.95
N GLY A 39 -5.81 -4.96 16.30
CA GLY A 39 -4.74 -5.71 15.65
C GLY A 39 -3.58 -4.82 15.20
N LYS A 40 -2.61 -5.40 14.48
CA LYS A 40 -1.43 -4.72 13.96
C LYS A 40 -1.43 -4.61 12.44
N LEU A 41 -1.21 -3.41 11.93
CA LEU A 41 -0.89 -3.16 10.53
C LEU A 41 0.62 -3.27 10.35
N ILE A 42 1.06 -4.42 9.83
CA ILE A 42 2.46 -4.72 9.57
C ILE A 42 2.81 -4.26 8.16
N VAL A 43 3.73 -3.30 8.09
CA VAL A 43 4.22 -2.72 6.85
C VAL A 43 5.59 -3.33 6.53
N LEU A 44 5.63 -4.23 5.58
CA LEU A 44 6.87 -4.78 5.02
C LEU A 44 7.36 -3.80 3.94
N ASP A 45 8.42 -3.07 4.24
CA ASP A 45 9.00 -2.06 3.34
C ASP A 45 10.17 -2.67 2.55
N ASP A 46 10.11 -2.63 1.22
CA ASP A 46 11.13 -3.21 0.34
C ASP A 46 12.39 -2.32 0.21
N ASP A 47 12.35 -1.08 0.72
CA ASP A 47 13.42 -0.08 0.60
C ASP A 47 13.40 0.94 1.77
N PRO A 48 14.56 1.32 2.34
CA PRO A 48 14.64 2.21 3.51
C PRO A 48 14.16 3.64 3.25
N THR A 49 14.04 4.06 1.99
CA THR A 49 13.57 5.39 1.61
C THR A 49 12.06 5.57 1.81
N GLY A 50 11.34 4.52 2.21
CA GLY A 50 9.89 4.51 2.19
C GLY A 50 9.19 5.31 3.29
N CYS A 51 9.82 5.58 4.43
CA CYS A 51 9.16 6.07 5.64
C CYS A 51 8.69 7.55 5.60
N GLN A 52 8.66 8.19 4.43
CA GLN A 52 8.55 9.65 4.24
C GLN A 52 7.18 10.27 4.55
N THR A 53 6.12 9.48 4.72
CA THR A 53 4.73 9.98 4.85
C THR A 53 4.10 9.70 6.21
N VAL A 54 4.84 9.11 7.14
CA VAL A 54 4.39 8.75 8.49
C VAL A 54 5.37 9.29 9.52
N HIS A 55 4.90 9.43 10.76
CA HIS A 55 5.67 9.88 11.91
C HIS A 55 5.15 9.19 13.18
N ASP A 56 5.98 9.11 14.20
CA ASP A 56 5.77 8.40 15.46
C ASP A 56 5.40 6.91 15.27
N VAL A 57 6.04 6.24 14.31
CA VAL A 57 5.81 4.82 14.00
C VAL A 57 7.06 3.99 14.30
N PRO A 58 6.94 2.83 14.98
CA PRO A 58 8.07 1.91 15.13
C PRO A 58 8.52 1.33 13.79
N LEU A 59 9.82 1.38 13.53
CA LEU A 59 10.53 0.81 12.39
C LEU A 59 11.57 -0.20 12.89
N TYR A 60 11.37 -1.46 12.52
CA TYR A 60 12.32 -2.53 12.79
C TYR A 60 13.21 -2.74 11.56
N THR A 61 14.52 -2.72 11.77
CA THR A 61 15.51 -2.89 10.69
C THR A 61 15.86 -4.35 10.40
N GLY A 62 15.27 -5.28 11.16
CA GLY A 62 15.43 -6.72 11.04
C GLY A 62 14.09 -7.44 11.14
N TRP A 63 14.08 -8.69 10.69
CA TRP A 63 12.90 -9.54 10.60
C TRP A 63 13.16 -10.94 11.20
N GLU A 64 14.16 -11.05 12.06
CA GLU A 64 14.39 -12.17 12.96
C GLU A 64 13.18 -12.39 13.89
N GLU A 65 12.99 -13.62 14.36
CA GLU A 65 11.82 -13.96 15.18
C GLU A 65 11.69 -13.06 16.43
N GLU A 66 12.80 -12.67 17.05
CA GLU A 66 12.78 -11.77 18.22
C GLU A 66 12.36 -10.34 17.85
N SER A 67 12.91 -9.79 16.75
CA SER A 67 12.52 -8.46 16.26
C SER A 67 11.04 -8.42 15.89
N LEU A 68 10.53 -9.46 15.22
CA LEU A 68 9.11 -9.58 14.90
C LEU A 68 8.26 -9.74 16.17
N ARG A 69 8.73 -10.47 17.19
CA ARG A 69 8.03 -10.61 18.46
C ARG A 69 7.92 -9.27 19.18
N SER A 70 8.98 -8.46 19.19
CA SER A 70 8.96 -7.10 19.75
C SER A 70 8.03 -6.19 18.94
N ALA A 71 8.12 -6.23 17.61
CA ALA A 71 7.23 -5.50 16.71
C ALA A 71 5.75 -5.77 16.98
N LEU A 72 5.37 -7.03 17.21
CA LEU A 72 3.98 -7.39 17.52
C LEU A 72 3.52 -7.00 18.94
N ARG A 73 4.46 -6.66 19.84
CA ARG A 73 4.19 -6.19 21.20
C ARG A 73 4.16 -4.68 21.35
N GLU A 74 4.59 -3.94 20.33
CA GLU A 74 4.49 -2.48 20.29
C GLU A 74 3.08 -2.01 20.68
N GLU A 75 2.94 -0.84 21.28
CA GLU A 75 1.62 -0.27 21.53
C GLU A 75 0.98 0.24 20.23
N SER A 76 1.80 0.78 19.31
CA SER A 76 1.35 1.34 18.03
C SER A 76 0.59 0.33 17.17
N HIS A 77 -0.51 0.77 16.53
CA HIS A 77 -1.24 -0.04 15.55
C HIS A 77 -0.39 -0.35 14.32
N VAL A 78 0.41 0.62 13.87
CA VAL A 78 1.24 0.50 12.67
C VAL A 78 2.66 0.18 13.08
N VAL A 79 3.26 -0.81 12.43
CA VAL A 79 4.66 -1.17 12.65
C VAL A 79 5.32 -1.45 11.31
N TYR A 80 6.45 -0.79 11.05
CA TYR A 80 7.26 -1.02 9.87
C TYR A 80 8.32 -2.07 10.14
N ILE A 81 8.56 -2.90 9.13
CA ILE A 81 9.66 -3.86 9.08
C ILE A 81 10.37 -3.62 7.76
N LEU A 82 11.62 -3.18 7.85
CA LEU A 82 12.46 -3.01 6.69
C LEU A 82 12.97 -4.37 6.21
N THR A 83 12.59 -4.73 4.98
CA THR A 83 12.99 -6.00 4.36
C THR A 83 14.19 -5.84 3.43
N ASN A 84 14.38 -4.66 2.85
CA ASN A 84 15.38 -4.38 1.81
C ASN A 84 15.30 -5.33 0.60
N SER A 85 14.14 -5.94 0.37
CA SER A 85 13.96 -7.02 -0.60
C SER A 85 14.13 -6.57 -2.04
N ARG A 86 13.97 -5.27 -2.35
CA ARG A 86 14.12 -4.73 -3.72
C ARG A 86 15.53 -4.93 -4.30
N SER A 87 16.54 -5.08 -3.44
CA SER A 87 17.91 -5.32 -3.86
C SER A 87 18.21 -6.79 -4.22
N LEU A 88 17.28 -7.69 -3.92
CA LEU A 88 17.46 -9.14 -4.05
C LEU A 88 17.04 -9.65 -5.43
N LEU A 89 17.48 -10.87 -5.76
CA LEU A 89 16.94 -11.58 -6.91
C LEU A 89 15.50 -12.05 -6.61
N PRO A 90 14.66 -12.27 -7.65
CA PRO A 90 13.26 -12.67 -7.45
C PRO A 90 13.05 -13.88 -6.53
N ASP A 91 13.88 -14.93 -6.66
CA ASP A 91 13.77 -16.13 -5.84
C ASP A 91 14.17 -15.88 -4.37
N GLU A 92 15.18 -15.03 -4.16
CA GLU A 92 15.62 -14.62 -2.81
C GLU A 92 14.57 -13.74 -2.13
N ALA A 93 13.98 -12.79 -2.86
CA ALA A 93 12.87 -11.97 -2.38
C ALA A 93 11.64 -12.82 -2.04
N ALA A 94 11.34 -13.84 -2.84
CA ALA A 94 10.27 -14.80 -2.56
C ALA A 94 10.53 -15.57 -1.25
N GLU A 95 11.73 -16.10 -1.08
CA GLU A 95 12.09 -16.88 0.12
C GLU A 95 12.10 -16.03 1.38
N LEU A 96 12.58 -14.78 1.28
CA LEU A 96 12.50 -13.80 2.36
C LEU A 96 11.04 -13.55 2.75
N ALA A 97 10.17 -13.25 1.78
CA ALA A 97 8.76 -12.96 2.04
C ALA A 97 8.02 -14.16 2.65
N ARG A 98 8.31 -15.38 2.15
CA ARG A 98 7.78 -16.63 2.72
C ARG A 98 8.24 -16.82 4.16
N THR A 99 9.52 -16.61 4.45
CA THR A 99 10.08 -16.75 5.80
C THR A 99 9.47 -15.76 6.77
N ILE A 100 9.32 -14.48 6.36
CA ILE A 100 8.64 -13.46 7.17
C ILE A 100 7.19 -13.87 7.43
N GLY A 101 6.47 -14.33 6.40
CA GLY A 101 5.09 -14.82 6.54
C GLY A 101 4.96 -15.95 7.55
N GLN A 102 5.84 -16.96 7.49
CA GLN A 102 5.85 -18.09 8.43
C GLN A 102 6.07 -17.64 9.87
N ARG A 103 7.03 -16.73 10.09
CA ARG A 103 7.33 -16.19 11.42
C ARG A 103 6.17 -15.35 11.96
N LEU A 104 5.60 -14.48 11.13
CA LEU A 104 4.45 -13.66 11.49
C LEU A 104 3.23 -14.53 11.83
N SER A 105 2.96 -15.58 11.05
CA SER A 105 1.86 -16.52 11.33
C SER A 105 2.05 -17.19 12.70
N LYS A 106 3.24 -17.77 12.93
CA LYS A 106 3.58 -18.40 14.21
C LYS A 106 3.41 -17.44 15.38
N LEU A 107 3.98 -16.24 15.28
CA LEU A 107 3.94 -15.25 16.36
C LEU A 107 2.54 -14.66 16.59
N SER A 108 1.76 -14.47 15.53
CA SER A 108 0.35 -14.04 15.61
C SER A 108 -0.48 -15.02 16.43
N GLU A 109 -0.32 -16.33 16.20
CA GLU A 109 -1.00 -17.37 16.98
C GLU A 109 -0.53 -17.41 18.43
N GLU A 110 0.79 -17.35 18.67
CA GLU A 110 1.37 -17.36 20.02
C GLU A 110 0.94 -16.16 20.86
N LEU A 111 0.97 -14.96 20.27
CA LEU A 111 0.65 -13.69 20.95
C LEU A 111 -0.84 -13.35 20.88
N LYS A 112 -1.63 -14.08 20.09
CA LYS A 112 -3.06 -13.82 19.83
C LYS A 112 -3.33 -12.44 19.27
N VAL A 113 -2.46 -11.98 18.36
CA VAL A 113 -2.55 -10.65 17.73
C VAL A 113 -3.05 -10.81 16.29
N LYS A 114 -4.10 -10.08 15.90
CA LYS A 114 -4.55 -10.04 14.51
C LYS A 114 -3.59 -9.24 13.64
N LEU A 115 -3.31 -9.72 12.43
CA LEU A 115 -2.41 -9.07 11.49
C LEU A 115 -3.15 -8.54 10.26
N PHE A 116 -2.77 -7.33 9.85
CA PHE A 116 -3.11 -6.70 8.58
C PHE A 116 -1.82 -6.37 7.85
N LEU A 117 -1.75 -6.66 6.55
CA LEU A 117 -0.47 -6.72 5.84
C LEU A 117 -0.40 -5.67 4.74
N VAL A 118 0.64 -4.84 4.79
CA VAL A 118 1.05 -3.97 3.70
C VAL A 118 2.40 -4.46 3.17
N SER A 119 2.42 -4.88 1.91
CA SER A 119 3.65 -5.02 1.13
C SER A 119 3.91 -3.68 0.45
N ARG A 120 4.67 -2.83 1.14
CA ARG A 120 4.95 -1.49 0.65
C ARG A 120 6.11 -1.55 -0.34
N SER A 121 5.98 -0.81 -1.44
CA SER A 121 6.96 -0.81 -2.52
C SER A 121 7.08 0.54 -3.21
N ASP A 122 7.71 0.55 -4.38
CA ASP A 122 8.02 1.72 -5.16
C ASP A 122 6.78 2.32 -5.82
N SER A 123 6.60 3.63 -5.63
CA SER A 123 5.48 4.37 -6.25
C SER A 123 5.52 4.31 -7.78
N THR A 124 6.68 4.05 -8.39
CA THR A 124 6.82 3.90 -9.84
C THR A 124 6.76 2.46 -10.32
N LEU A 125 6.06 1.60 -9.57
CA LEU A 125 5.68 0.22 -9.93
C LEU A 125 6.84 -0.78 -10.02
N ARG A 126 8.04 -0.42 -9.55
CA ARG A 126 9.17 -1.34 -9.46
C ARG A 126 9.02 -2.26 -8.25
N GLY A 127 9.71 -3.40 -8.28
CA GLY A 127 9.70 -4.41 -7.23
C GLY A 127 9.10 -5.74 -7.66
N HIS A 128 9.11 -6.69 -6.73
CA HIS A 128 8.85 -8.12 -6.96
C HIS A 128 7.36 -8.49 -6.94
N PHE A 129 6.46 -7.64 -7.43
CA PHE A 129 5.07 -8.03 -7.61
C PHE A 129 4.91 -8.93 -8.86
N PRO A 130 4.12 -10.03 -8.80
CA PRO A 130 3.37 -10.55 -7.64
C PRO A 130 4.15 -11.56 -6.78
N THR A 131 5.39 -11.91 -7.16
CA THR A 131 6.22 -12.92 -6.49
C THR A 131 6.27 -12.75 -4.97
N GLU A 132 6.59 -11.54 -4.50
CA GLU A 132 6.71 -11.23 -3.07
C GLU A 132 5.36 -11.35 -2.34
N THR A 133 4.29 -10.80 -2.93
CA THR A 133 2.95 -10.85 -2.33
C THR A 133 2.41 -12.28 -2.26
N ASN A 134 2.68 -13.10 -3.27
CA ASN A 134 2.25 -14.50 -3.30
C ASN A 134 3.02 -15.34 -2.28
N ALA A 135 4.35 -15.17 -2.20
CA ALA A 135 5.18 -15.89 -1.26
C ALA A 135 4.88 -15.49 0.20
N LEU A 136 4.55 -14.21 0.45
CA LEU A 136 4.08 -13.76 1.76
C LEU A 136 2.76 -14.46 2.16
N ALA A 137 1.78 -14.52 1.25
CA ALA A 137 0.51 -15.19 1.51
C ALA A 137 0.69 -16.69 1.77
N GLU A 138 1.57 -17.35 1.00
CA GLU A 138 1.98 -18.74 1.20
C GLU A 138 2.60 -18.95 2.58
N GLY A 139 3.57 -18.11 2.96
CA GLY A 139 4.24 -18.17 4.25
C GLY A 139 3.28 -17.98 5.44
N LEU A 140 2.33 -17.05 5.30
CA LEU A 140 1.27 -16.83 6.29
C LEU A 140 0.26 -18.00 6.35
N SER A 141 0.28 -18.92 5.38
CA SER A 141 -0.77 -19.94 5.20
C SER A 141 -2.18 -19.33 5.19
N MET A 142 -2.31 -18.13 4.60
CA MET A 142 -3.57 -17.39 4.54
C MET A 142 -3.99 -17.12 3.10
N SER A 143 -5.30 -17.27 2.85
CA SER A 143 -5.94 -16.72 1.66
C SER A 143 -6.45 -15.30 1.94
N PHE A 144 -6.24 -14.40 1.00
CA PHE A 144 -6.83 -13.07 0.99
C PHE A 144 -8.06 -13.05 0.07
N ASP A 145 -9.08 -12.30 0.46
CA ASP A 145 -10.25 -12.02 -0.39
C ASP A 145 -9.85 -11.18 -1.60
N ALA A 146 -8.92 -10.24 -1.42
CA ALA A 146 -8.36 -9.41 -2.47
C ALA A 146 -6.96 -8.88 -2.15
N THR A 147 -6.20 -8.57 -3.20
CA THR A 147 -4.95 -7.80 -3.15
C THR A 147 -5.13 -6.45 -3.82
N PHE A 148 -4.91 -5.35 -3.10
CA PHE A 148 -5.06 -4.00 -3.62
C PHE A 148 -3.72 -3.46 -4.14
N ILE A 149 -3.74 -2.87 -5.34
CA ILE A 149 -2.60 -2.15 -5.90
C ILE A 149 -2.86 -0.65 -5.75
N ILE A 150 -2.08 0.01 -4.90
CA ILE A 150 -2.27 1.42 -4.50
C ILE A 150 -0.94 2.19 -4.65
N PRO A 151 -0.49 2.49 -5.88
CA PRO A 151 0.81 3.12 -6.12
C PRO A 151 0.80 4.64 -5.92
N PHE A 152 -0.35 5.22 -5.53
CA PHE A 152 -0.49 6.65 -5.28
C PHE A 152 0.51 7.15 -4.23
N PHE A 153 1.23 8.20 -4.57
CA PHE A 153 2.17 8.87 -3.67
C PHE A 153 2.19 10.37 -3.97
N LEU A 154 1.51 11.15 -3.14
CA LEU A 154 1.25 12.56 -3.41
C LEU A 154 2.53 13.40 -3.44
N GLU A 155 3.40 13.23 -2.45
CA GLU A 155 4.65 13.97 -2.29
C GLU A 155 5.63 13.63 -3.41
N GLY A 156 5.60 12.39 -3.89
CA GLY A 156 6.30 11.98 -5.10
C GLY A 156 5.63 12.47 -6.39
N GLY A 157 4.43 13.05 -6.36
CA GLY A 157 3.70 13.41 -7.57
C GLY A 157 3.29 12.19 -8.41
N ARG A 158 2.97 11.08 -7.77
CA ARG A 158 2.50 9.84 -8.39
C ARG A 158 0.99 9.70 -8.21
N TYR A 159 0.27 9.63 -9.32
CA TYR A 159 -1.19 9.66 -9.37
C TYR A 159 -1.73 8.45 -10.10
N THR A 160 -2.88 7.92 -9.68
CA THR A 160 -3.60 6.89 -10.43
C THR A 160 -4.96 7.43 -10.81
N VAL A 161 -5.15 7.69 -12.11
CA VAL A 161 -6.37 8.31 -12.65
C VAL A 161 -6.76 7.59 -13.93
N ASN A 162 -8.04 7.21 -14.05
CA ASN A 162 -8.60 6.43 -15.17
C ASN A 162 -7.86 5.09 -15.36
N ASP A 163 -7.52 4.45 -14.24
CA ASP A 163 -6.74 3.23 -14.08
C ASP A 163 -5.33 3.29 -14.68
N ALA A 164 -4.87 4.46 -15.10
CA ALA A 164 -3.49 4.70 -15.52
C ALA A 164 -2.68 5.31 -14.38
N HIS A 165 -1.43 4.88 -14.25
CA HIS A 165 -0.47 5.45 -13.31
C HIS A 165 0.40 6.51 -13.98
N TRP A 166 0.57 7.63 -13.28
CA TRP A 166 1.16 8.86 -13.79
C TRP A 166 2.25 9.37 -12.86
N VAL A 167 3.33 9.87 -13.46
CA VAL A 167 4.41 10.57 -12.78
C VAL A 167 4.36 12.03 -13.20
N ARG A 168 4.22 12.93 -12.24
CA ARG A 168 4.23 14.36 -12.48
C ARG A 168 5.66 14.85 -12.74
N GLN A 169 5.85 15.54 -13.86
CA GLN A 169 7.09 16.23 -14.23
C GLN A 169 6.74 17.68 -14.58
N GLY A 170 6.90 18.58 -13.61
CA GLY A 170 6.45 19.97 -13.74
C GLY A 170 4.93 20.08 -13.88
N GLU A 171 4.48 20.65 -14.99
CA GLU A 171 3.04 20.77 -15.34
C GLU A 171 2.50 19.56 -16.10
N MET A 172 3.36 18.62 -16.47
CA MET A 172 2.97 17.45 -17.27
C MET A 172 2.79 16.22 -16.38
N MET A 173 1.81 15.40 -16.74
CA MET A 173 1.58 14.06 -16.22
C MET A 173 2.09 13.08 -17.27
N ILE A 174 3.19 12.42 -16.95
CA ILE A 174 3.83 11.45 -17.81
C ILE A 174 3.33 10.06 -17.43
N PRO A 175 2.82 9.25 -18.36
CA PRO A 175 2.47 7.86 -18.08
C PRO A 175 3.68 7.11 -17.54
N ALA A 176 3.53 6.33 -16.48
CA ALA A 176 4.65 5.68 -15.79
C ALA A 176 5.56 4.87 -16.73
N ALA A 177 4.99 4.13 -17.68
CA ALA A 177 5.72 3.34 -18.68
C ALA A 177 6.58 4.16 -19.66
N GLN A 178 6.37 5.48 -19.75
CA GLN A 178 7.15 6.39 -20.60
C GLN A 178 8.30 7.08 -19.85
N THR A 179 8.39 6.88 -18.53
CA THR A 179 9.48 7.40 -17.71
C THR A 179 10.72 6.50 -17.76
N GLU A 180 11.82 6.98 -17.22
CA GLU A 180 13.03 6.22 -17.00
C GLU A 180 12.84 5.01 -16.06
N TYR A 181 11.90 5.08 -15.11
CA TYR A 181 11.64 4.02 -14.13
C TYR A 181 11.14 2.72 -14.78
N ALA A 182 10.41 2.84 -15.88
CA ALA A 182 9.90 1.71 -16.64
C ALA A 182 10.98 0.97 -17.46
N ARG A 183 12.14 1.59 -17.63
CA ARG A 183 13.31 1.01 -18.32
C ARG A 183 14.33 0.42 -17.34
N ASP A 184 13.93 0.25 -16.09
CA ASP A 184 14.75 -0.41 -15.08
C ASP A 184 15.13 -1.82 -15.55
N PRO A 185 16.42 -2.22 -15.48
CA PRO A 185 16.87 -3.50 -16.01
C PRO A 185 16.33 -4.70 -15.23
N ALA A 186 15.97 -4.53 -13.96
CA ALA A 186 15.42 -5.60 -13.11
C ALA A 186 13.89 -5.57 -13.08
N PHE A 187 13.29 -4.38 -13.09
CA PHE A 187 11.85 -4.20 -12.83
C PHE A 187 11.06 -3.54 -13.95
N GLY A 188 11.64 -3.44 -15.15
CA GLY A 188 11.02 -2.78 -16.29
C GLY A 188 9.61 -3.28 -16.62
N TYR A 189 8.81 -2.40 -17.20
CA TYR A 189 7.44 -2.67 -17.62
C TYR A 189 7.05 -1.76 -18.78
N ILE A 190 6.03 -2.13 -19.56
CA ILE A 190 5.61 -1.36 -20.75
C ILE A 190 4.21 -0.74 -20.65
N HIS A 191 3.46 -1.06 -19.57
CA HIS A 191 2.09 -0.58 -19.40
C HIS A 191 1.94 0.42 -18.23
N SER A 192 1.36 1.59 -18.53
CA SER A 192 0.89 2.54 -17.50
C SER A 192 -0.56 2.28 -17.10
N TYR A 193 -1.36 1.64 -17.98
CA TYR A 193 -2.71 1.19 -17.66
C TYR A 193 -2.61 -0.03 -16.74
N LEU A 194 -2.99 0.14 -15.48
CA LEU A 194 -2.66 -0.79 -14.41
C LEU A 194 -3.26 -2.20 -14.59
N PRO A 195 -4.48 -2.40 -15.13
CA PRO A 195 -4.95 -3.74 -15.45
C PRO A 195 -4.05 -4.51 -16.43
N LYS A 196 -3.49 -3.84 -17.45
CA LYS A 196 -2.49 -4.44 -18.35
C LYS A 196 -1.13 -4.64 -17.68
N TRP A 197 -0.74 -3.72 -16.81
CA TRP A 197 0.47 -3.89 -15.99
C TRP A 197 0.34 -5.12 -15.08
N VAL A 198 -0.83 -5.36 -14.47
CA VAL A 198 -1.08 -6.59 -13.69
C VAL A 198 -0.97 -7.83 -14.57
N GLU A 199 -1.58 -7.83 -15.76
CA GLU A 199 -1.45 -8.96 -16.69
C GLU A 199 0.02 -9.22 -17.08
N GLU A 200 0.78 -8.16 -17.37
CA GLU A 200 2.22 -8.22 -17.67
C GLU A 200 3.01 -8.81 -16.49
N LYS A 201 2.86 -8.26 -15.28
CA LYS A 201 3.63 -8.69 -14.10
C LYS A 201 3.25 -10.09 -13.62
N THR A 202 2.02 -10.52 -13.86
CA THR A 202 1.57 -11.88 -13.53
C THR A 202 1.88 -12.90 -14.64
N GLY A 203 2.57 -12.50 -15.71
CA GLY A 203 2.87 -13.39 -16.84
C GLY A 203 1.60 -13.89 -17.54
N GLY A 204 0.51 -13.13 -17.46
CA GLY A 204 -0.78 -13.47 -18.06
C GLY A 204 -1.67 -14.39 -17.22
N MET A 205 -1.29 -14.72 -15.97
CA MET A 205 -2.12 -15.51 -15.05
C MET A 205 -3.39 -14.78 -14.60
N VAL A 206 -3.35 -13.45 -14.52
CA VAL A 206 -4.53 -12.61 -14.28
C VAL A 206 -4.73 -11.74 -15.51
N LYS A 207 -5.87 -11.86 -16.17
CA LYS A 207 -6.19 -11.08 -17.38
C LYS A 207 -6.65 -9.68 -17.06
N GLU A 208 -6.42 -8.74 -17.99
CA GLU A 208 -6.84 -7.34 -17.89
C GLU A 208 -8.31 -7.18 -17.45
N ASP A 209 -9.20 -8.03 -17.96
CA ASP A 209 -10.64 -7.99 -17.69
C ASP A 209 -11.06 -8.66 -16.38
N GLU A 210 -10.15 -9.41 -15.74
CA GLU A 210 -10.35 -9.99 -14.40
C GLU A 210 -9.93 -9.04 -13.27
N VAL A 211 -9.25 -7.93 -13.62
CA VAL A 211 -8.77 -6.93 -12.67
C VAL A 211 -9.91 -5.96 -12.29
N GLU A 212 -10.23 -5.98 -11.00
CA GLU A 212 -11.21 -5.07 -10.39
C GLU A 212 -10.61 -3.67 -10.24
N ARG A 213 -11.48 -2.67 -10.24
CA ARG A 213 -11.08 -1.25 -10.18
C ARG A 213 -11.96 -0.47 -9.22
N ILE A 214 -11.33 0.37 -8.41
CA ILE A 214 -12.00 1.40 -7.62
C ILE A 214 -11.62 2.74 -8.24
N SER A 215 -12.61 3.41 -8.81
CA SER A 215 -12.43 4.69 -9.46
C SER A 215 -12.45 5.85 -8.45
N ILE A 216 -11.85 6.99 -8.82
CA ILE A 216 -11.99 8.23 -8.03
C ILE A 216 -13.46 8.67 -7.94
N TRP A 217 -14.28 8.33 -8.94
CA TRP A 217 -15.71 8.61 -8.92
C TRP A 217 -16.42 7.87 -7.79
N GLU A 218 -16.13 6.59 -7.62
CA GLU A 218 -16.67 5.81 -6.50
C GLU A 218 -16.22 6.40 -5.16
N LEU A 219 -14.93 6.68 -5.01
CA LEU A 219 -14.37 7.25 -3.79
C LEU A 219 -15.00 8.62 -3.44
N ARG A 220 -15.17 9.50 -4.42
CA ARG A 220 -15.62 10.88 -4.17
C ARG A 220 -17.13 11.09 -4.23
N LYS A 221 -17.88 10.21 -4.89
CA LYS A 221 -19.35 10.36 -5.05
C LYS A 221 -20.17 9.34 -4.30
N GLU A 222 -19.65 8.13 -4.12
CA GLU A 222 -20.39 7.05 -3.46
C GLU A 222 -20.07 6.92 -1.98
N GLY A 223 -18.84 7.31 -1.60
CA GLY A 223 -18.40 7.37 -0.22
C GLY A 223 -18.10 6.00 0.41
N PRO A 224 -17.65 6.01 1.68
CA PRO A 224 -17.09 4.83 2.34
C PRO A 224 -18.11 3.71 2.58
N GLU A 225 -19.36 4.03 2.90
CA GLU A 225 -20.38 3.02 3.21
C GLU A 225 -20.77 2.16 2.00
N LYS A 226 -20.98 2.80 0.84
CA LYS A 226 -21.33 2.08 -0.39
C LYS A 226 -20.13 1.27 -0.88
N LEU A 227 -18.93 1.85 -0.78
CA LEU A 227 -17.70 1.14 -1.11
C LEU A 227 -17.51 -0.09 -0.21
N SER A 228 -17.71 0.03 1.12
CA SER A 228 -17.58 -1.09 2.05
C SER A 228 -18.48 -2.26 1.66
N ARG A 229 -19.75 -2.01 1.30
CA ARG A 229 -20.66 -3.06 0.80
C ARG A 229 -20.11 -3.79 -0.43
N ARG A 230 -19.53 -3.06 -1.39
CA ARG A 230 -18.88 -3.66 -2.57
C ARG A 230 -17.65 -4.47 -2.17
N LEU A 231 -16.83 -3.97 -1.23
CA LEU A 231 -15.63 -4.68 -0.75
C LEU A 231 -15.99 -6.00 -0.05
N MET A 232 -17.16 -6.08 0.58
CA MET A 232 -17.67 -7.32 1.19
C MET A 232 -18.00 -8.41 0.17
N GLU A 233 -18.17 -8.07 -1.12
CA GLU A 233 -18.42 -9.04 -2.20
C GLU A 233 -17.13 -9.60 -2.81
N LEU A 234 -15.97 -9.02 -2.50
CA LEU A 234 -14.68 -9.50 -3.00
C LEU A 234 -14.33 -10.85 -2.37
N GLU A 235 -13.92 -11.81 -3.19
CA GLU A 235 -13.48 -13.14 -2.77
C GLU A 235 -12.52 -13.73 -3.81
N GLY A 236 -11.80 -14.80 -3.44
CA GLY A 236 -10.98 -15.55 -4.40
C GLY A 236 -9.69 -14.85 -4.82
N GLY A 237 -9.15 -13.95 -4.00
CA GLY A 237 -7.85 -13.32 -4.23
C GLY A 237 -7.84 -12.33 -5.39
N ARG A 238 -8.96 -11.64 -5.64
CA ARG A 238 -9.07 -10.64 -6.73
C ARG A 238 -7.99 -9.57 -6.61
N ILE A 239 -7.43 -9.16 -7.74
CA ILE A 239 -6.54 -7.99 -7.79
C ILE A 239 -7.40 -6.75 -8.04
N VAL A 240 -7.26 -5.74 -7.18
CA VAL A 240 -8.05 -4.51 -7.23
C VAL A 240 -7.11 -3.32 -7.42
N ILE A 241 -7.27 -2.58 -8.52
CA ILE A 241 -6.58 -1.30 -8.73
C ILE A 241 -7.34 -0.19 -8.02
N VAL A 242 -6.63 0.62 -7.24
CA VAL A 242 -7.18 1.84 -6.63
C VAL A 242 -6.69 3.06 -7.38
N ASN A 243 -7.64 3.87 -7.85
CA ASN A 243 -7.38 5.21 -8.35
C ASN A 243 -7.37 6.20 -7.20
N ALA A 244 -6.39 7.09 -7.15
CA ALA A 244 -6.32 8.16 -6.17
C ALA A 244 -5.54 9.34 -6.74
N ALA A 245 -5.99 10.54 -6.39
CA ALA A 245 -5.32 11.79 -6.72
C ALA A 245 -5.18 12.75 -5.53
N ASP A 246 -5.71 12.38 -4.37
CA ASP A 246 -5.65 13.13 -3.12
C ASP A 246 -5.64 12.17 -1.93
N TYR A 247 -5.09 12.61 -0.78
CA TYR A 247 -5.15 11.81 0.46
C TYR A 247 -6.58 11.49 0.88
N ARG A 248 -7.52 12.40 0.64
CA ARG A 248 -8.92 12.16 0.96
C ARG A 248 -9.50 10.97 0.20
N ASP A 249 -9.01 10.67 -1.01
CA ASP A 249 -9.40 9.47 -1.75
C ASP A 249 -8.97 8.21 -0.99
N LEU A 250 -7.75 8.22 -0.43
CA LEU A 250 -7.24 7.15 0.42
C LEU A 250 -7.97 7.06 1.75
N ASP A 251 -8.37 8.19 2.36
CA ASP A 251 -9.12 8.18 3.62
C ASP A 251 -10.50 7.52 3.43
N VAL A 252 -11.21 7.83 2.33
CA VAL A 252 -12.48 7.16 1.99
C VAL A 252 -12.27 5.66 1.83
N LEU A 253 -11.22 5.27 1.08
CA LEU A 253 -10.87 3.87 0.89
C LEU A 253 -10.55 3.19 2.23
N SER A 254 -9.71 3.79 3.06
CA SER A 254 -9.27 3.23 4.33
C SER A 254 -10.44 2.98 5.28
N LEU A 255 -11.38 3.92 5.36
CA LEU A 255 -12.58 3.73 6.17
C LEU A 255 -13.43 2.55 5.67
N ALA A 256 -13.63 2.44 4.35
CA ALA A 256 -14.39 1.34 3.76
C ALA A 256 -13.70 -0.04 3.96
N LEU A 257 -12.38 -0.09 3.81
CA LEU A 257 -11.56 -1.28 4.03
C LEU A 257 -11.64 -1.74 5.48
N LEU A 258 -11.50 -0.80 6.42
CA LEU A 258 -11.59 -1.07 7.85
C LEU A 258 -12.95 -1.66 8.23
N ASP A 259 -14.05 -1.09 7.73
CA ASP A 259 -15.40 -1.60 7.99
C ASP A 259 -15.56 -3.06 7.43
N ALA A 260 -14.96 -3.35 6.27
CA ALA A 260 -14.97 -4.69 5.68
C ALA A 260 -14.08 -5.70 6.46
N GLU A 261 -12.92 -5.26 6.93
CA GLU A 261 -12.00 -6.07 7.75
C GLU A 261 -12.58 -6.38 9.14
N ILE A 262 -13.25 -5.41 9.78
CA ILE A 262 -14.03 -5.63 11.01
C ILE A 262 -15.11 -6.70 10.79
N SER A 263 -15.69 -6.73 9.58
CA SER A 263 -16.69 -7.71 9.18
C SER A 263 -16.10 -9.05 8.73
N GLY A 264 -14.78 -9.24 8.85
CA GLY A 264 -14.09 -10.52 8.66
C GLY A 264 -13.35 -10.69 7.33
N LYS A 265 -13.35 -9.68 6.46
CA LYS A 265 -12.56 -9.72 5.22
C LYS A 265 -11.06 -9.63 5.49
N ARG A 266 -10.28 -10.25 4.62
CA ARG A 266 -8.81 -10.23 4.67
C ARG A 266 -8.28 -9.69 3.37
N PHE A 267 -7.52 -8.62 3.46
CA PHE A 267 -6.92 -7.97 2.31
C PHE A 267 -5.40 -7.89 2.44
N LEU A 268 -4.72 -7.91 1.29
CA LEU A 268 -3.30 -7.61 1.18
C LEU A 268 -3.13 -6.30 0.42
N TYR A 269 -2.27 -5.41 0.91
CA TYR A 269 -2.07 -4.10 0.29
C TYR A 269 -0.69 -4.02 -0.35
N ARG A 270 -0.61 -3.93 -1.68
CA ARG A 270 0.61 -3.60 -2.43
C ARG A 270 0.62 -2.12 -2.76
N THR A 271 1.36 -1.31 -1.99
CA THR A 271 1.16 0.14 -2.00
C THR A 271 2.46 0.93 -2.10
N ALA A 272 2.33 2.21 -2.44
CA ALA A 272 3.36 3.22 -2.17
C ALA A 272 3.19 3.79 -0.74
N ALA A 273 3.90 4.89 -0.44
CA ALA A 273 3.99 5.48 0.89
C ALA A 273 2.63 6.01 1.42
N SER A 274 1.89 6.77 0.59
CA SER A 274 0.74 7.56 1.07
C SER A 274 -0.38 6.73 1.70
N PHE A 275 -0.59 5.49 1.27
CA PHE A 275 -1.68 4.66 1.78
C PHE A 275 -1.56 4.37 3.28
N VAL A 276 -0.34 4.12 3.78
CA VAL A 276 -0.13 3.74 5.18
C VAL A 276 -0.58 4.85 6.13
N ARG A 277 -0.38 6.12 5.76
CA ARG A 277 -0.86 7.27 6.52
C ARG A 277 -2.37 7.21 6.73
N SER A 278 -3.14 7.07 5.65
CA SER A 278 -4.61 7.00 5.72
C SER A 278 -5.08 5.73 6.43
N ARG A 279 -4.53 4.56 6.11
CA ARG A 279 -4.93 3.29 6.70
C ARG A 279 -4.54 3.14 8.17
N GLY A 280 -3.48 3.82 8.59
CA GLY A 280 -3.01 3.87 9.97
C GLY A 280 -3.66 4.97 10.83
N GLY A 281 -4.50 5.84 10.25
CA GLY A 281 -5.08 6.97 10.97
C GLY A 281 -4.04 8.00 11.43
N ILE A 282 -2.93 8.11 10.70
CA ILE A 282 -1.79 8.97 11.05
C ILE A 282 -2.07 10.38 10.54
N THR A 283 -1.92 11.38 11.41
CA THR A 283 -2.07 12.79 11.05
C THR A 283 -0.96 13.21 10.09
N PRO A 284 -1.15 14.25 9.26
CA PRO A 284 -0.01 14.88 8.61
C PRO A 284 0.95 15.38 9.71
N GLY A 285 2.20 14.95 9.68
CA GLY A 285 3.22 15.51 10.57
C GLY A 285 3.37 17.01 10.31
N GLY A 286 3.42 17.81 11.38
CA GLY A 286 4.02 19.14 11.27
C GLY A 286 5.48 19.00 10.84
N VAL A 287 6.10 20.08 10.37
CA VAL A 287 7.56 20.10 10.19
C VAL A 287 8.17 19.80 11.55
N LEU A 288 8.92 18.69 11.67
CA LEU A 288 9.64 18.35 12.90
C LEU A 288 10.46 19.57 13.33
N SER A 289 10.24 20.02 14.55
CA SER A 289 11.09 21.03 15.16
C SER A 289 12.47 20.42 15.42
N GLY A 290 13.53 21.24 15.39
CA GLY A 290 14.91 20.75 15.56
C GLY A 290 15.16 20.01 16.89
N GLU A 291 14.25 20.11 17.85
CA GLU A 291 14.28 19.41 19.15
C GLU A 291 13.73 17.96 19.06
N GLU A 292 12.89 17.64 18.08
CA GLU A 292 12.30 16.30 17.87
C GLU A 292 13.26 15.35 17.11
N LEU A 293 14.39 15.86 16.61
CA LEU A 293 15.45 15.08 15.94
C LEU A 293 16.44 14.42 16.92
N LEU A 294 16.21 14.52 18.23
CA LEU A 294 17.07 13.86 19.22
C LEU A 294 16.70 12.37 19.33
N PRO A 295 17.68 11.44 19.20
CA PRO A 295 17.41 10.02 19.32
C PRO A 295 16.87 9.70 20.71
N GLN A 296 15.64 9.18 20.78
CA GLN A 296 15.09 8.65 22.02
C GLN A 296 15.83 7.36 22.38
N THR A 297 16.52 7.37 23.52
CA THR A 297 17.50 6.35 23.91
C THR A 297 16.90 5.08 24.55
N ASP A 298 15.58 4.88 24.48
CA ASP A 298 14.87 3.75 25.09
C ASP A 298 14.21 2.83 24.05
N THR A 299 14.88 2.58 22.93
CA THR A 299 14.41 1.60 21.92
C THR A 299 15.13 0.26 22.09
N GLU A 300 14.37 -0.83 21.99
CA GLU A 300 14.92 -2.19 21.93
C GLU A 300 15.94 -2.32 20.78
N PRO A 301 16.98 -3.18 20.90
CA PRO A 301 18.00 -3.32 19.86
C PRO A 301 17.40 -3.59 18.47
N GLY A 302 17.63 -2.67 17.53
CA GLY A 302 17.19 -2.78 16.13
C GLY A 302 15.87 -2.06 15.78
N ALA A 303 15.22 -1.41 16.75
CA ALA A 303 14.07 -0.55 16.55
C ALA A 303 14.47 0.93 16.45
N LEU A 304 13.78 1.67 15.58
CA LEU A 304 13.83 3.13 15.46
C LEU A 304 12.39 3.65 15.48
N VAL A 305 12.16 4.86 15.98
CA VAL A 305 10.88 5.55 15.77
C VAL A 305 11.08 6.54 14.63
N ILE A 306 10.29 6.39 13.56
CA ILE A 306 10.25 7.30 12.40
C ILE A 306 9.14 8.31 12.55
#